data_AF-A0A845V001-F1
#
_entry.id   AF-A0A845V001-F1
#
_cell.length_a   1.000
_cell.length_b   1.000
_cell.length_c   1.000
_cell.angle_alpha   90.00
_cell.angle_beta   90.00
_cell.angle_gamma   90.00
#
_symmetry.space_group_name_H-M   'P 1'
#
loop_
_entity.id
_entity.type
_entity.pdbx_description
1 polymer ?
#
loop_
_entity_poly.entity_id
_entity_poly.type
_entity_poly.pdbx_seq_one_letter_code
_entity_poly.pdbx_strand_id
1 'polypeptide(L)'
;MHCVLTIARLQFQSFATPESEGWTCALPHADRLFGREVAPGLVCGVQRAVQEMRLARKSVFEFSNPGCRRCAARISGHERLLLNIVRAMMCGRPQDAEAHAMLLCEGNDTSAFLAEVSSLAMGLRSLRPAVIDL
;
A
#
# COMPACT_ATOMS: atom_id res chain seq x y z
N MET A 1 0.93 8.87 -5.40
CA MET A 1 0.85 8.03 -4.14
C MET A 1 -0.58 7.62 -3.79
N HIS A 2 -1.59 8.37 -4.23
CA HIS A 2 -2.99 8.11 -3.89
C HIS A 2 -3.50 6.75 -4.42
N CYS A 3 -3.03 6.32 -5.59
CA CYS A 3 -3.41 5.02 -6.14
C CYS A 3 -2.93 3.85 -5.27
N VAL A 4 -1.68 3.88 -4.79
CA VAL A 4 -1.14 2.86 -3.88
C VAL A 4 -2.01 2.72 -2.63
N LEU A 5 -2.40 3.85 -2.02
CA LEU A 5 -3.28 3.84 -0.86
C LEU A 5 -4.67 3.30 -1.19
N THR A 6 -5.24 3.66 -2.34
CA THR A 6 -6.56 3.17 -2.75
C THR A 6 -6.54 1.65 -2.96
N ILE A 7 -5.52 1.12 -3.64
CA ILE A 7 -5.34 -0.32 -3.83
C ILE A 7 -5.20 -1.03 -2.47
N ALA A 8 -4.35 -0.48 -1.59
CA ALA A 8 -4.15 -1.05 -0.26
C ALA A 8 -5.47 -1.08 0.54
N ARG A 9 -6.27 0.00 0.50
CA ARG A 9 -7.59 0.06 1.16
C ARG A 9 -8.57 -0.99 0.63
N LEU A 10 -8.59 -1.22 -0.68
CA LEU A 10 -9.44 -2.25 -1.29
C LEU A 10 -9.02 -3.66 -0.83
N GLN A 11 -7.73 -3.89 -0.63
CA GLN A 11 -7.22 -5.13 -0.06
C GLN A 11 -7.55 -5.24 1.43
N PHE A 12 -7.34 -4.19 2.22
CA PHE A 12 -7.74 -4.16 3.64
C PHE A 12 -9.23 -4.46 3.81
N GLN A 13 -10.07 -3.85 2.97
CA GLN A 13 -11.50 -4.10 2.96
C GLN A 13 -11.81 -5.57 2.64
N SER A 14 -11.09 -6.18 1.71
CA SER A 14 -11.26 -7.61 1.37
C SER A 14 -10.88 -8.54 2.53
N PHE A 15 -9.92 -8.14 3.37
CA PHE A 15 -9.56 -8.91 4.56
C PHE A 15 -10.50 -8.66 5.74
N ALA A 16 -11.02 -7.43 5.87
CA ALA A 16 -11.92 -7.06 6.95
C ALA A 16 -13.38 -7.47 6.70
N THR A 17 -13.80 -7.52 5.43
CA THR A 17 -15.15 -7.86 4.99
C THR A 17 -15.06 -8.57 3.63
N PRO A 18 -14.79 -9.89 3.62
CA PRO A 18 -14.58 -10.66 2.39
C PRO A 18 -15.71 -10.55 1.37
N GLU A 19 -16.95 -10.40 1.82
CA GLU A 19 -18.16 -10.25 1.00
C GLU A 19 -18.18 -8.95 0.20
N SER A 20 -17.35 -7.96 0.57
CA SER A 20 -17.20 -6.72 -0.21
C SER A 20 -16.45 -6.92 -1.52
N GLU A 21 -15.70 -8.02 -1.65
CA GLU A 21 -14.89 -8.36 -2.82
C GLU A 21 -14.00 -7.20 -3.31
N GLY A 22 -13.52 -6.34 -2.40
CA GLY A 22 -12.79 -5.11 -2.76
C GLY A 22 -11.59 -5.33 -3.70
N TRP A 23 -10.96 -6.50 -3.62
CA TRP A 23 -9.86 -6.94 -4.47
C TRP A 23 -10.22 -6.96 -5.97
N THR A 24 -11.49 -7.23 -6.31
CA THR A 24 -11.99 -7.19 -7.70
C THR A 24 -11.96 -5.77 -8.28
N CYS A 25 -12.03 -4.75 -7.42
CA CYS A 25 -11.99 -3.34 -7.82
C CYS A 25 -10.56 -2.78 -7.92
N ALA A 26 -9.56 -3.47 -7.36
CA ALA A 26 -8.18 -2.98 -7.32
C ALA A 26 -7.54 -2.92 -8.71
N LEU A 27 -7.72 -3.97 -9.53
CA LEU A 27 -7.17 -4.02 -10.89
C LEU A 27 -7.83 -3.01 -11.84
N PRO A 28 -9.18 -2.92 -11.94
CA PRO A 28 -9.82 -1.88 -12.73
C PRO A 28 -9.44 -0.46 -12.30
N HIS A 29 -9.21 -0.22 -11.00
CA HIS A 29 -8.76 1.09 -10.52
C HIS A 29 -7.34 1.41 -11.00
N ALA A 30 -6.41 0.46 -10.89
CA ALA A 30 -5.04 0.63 -11.35
C ALA A 30 -4.95 0.76 -12.89
N ASP A 31 -5.73 -0.04 -13.63
CA ASP A 31 -5.76 -0.05 -15.10
C ASP A 31 -6.13 1.32 -15.68
N ARG A 32 -7.12 2.01 -15.08
CA ARG A 32 -7.52 3.37 -15.51
C ARG A 32 -6.41 4.41 -15.37
N LEU A 33 -5.45 4.21 -14.48
CA LEU A 33 -4.40 5.18 -14.18
C LEU A 33 -3.06 4.83 -14.84
N PHE A 34 -2.76 3.54 -14.97
CA PHE A 34 -1.44 3.06 -15.41
C PHE A 34 -1.49 2.16 -16.66
N GLY A 35 -2.69 1.80 -17.13
CA GLY A 35 -2.87 0.91 -18.27
C GLY A 35 -2.62 -0.56 -17.94
N ARG A 36 -3.03 -1.42 -18.89
CA ARG A 36 -3.12 -2.87 -18.72
C ARG A 36 -1.78 -3.56 -18.49
N GLU A 37 -0.70 -2.99 -18.98
CA GLU A 37 0.65 -3.56 -18.85
C GLU A 37 1.22 -3.37 -17.44
N VAL A 38 0.94 -2.21 -16.82
CA VAL A 38 1.52 -1.82 -15.54
C VAL A 38 0.63 -2.20 -14.36
N ALA A 39 -0.68 -2.07 -14.53
CA ALA A 39 -1.65 -2.23 -13.45
C ALA A 39 -1.56 -3.57 -12.69
N PRO A 40 -1.40 -4.74 -13.34
CA PRO A 40 -1.27 -6.01 -12.63
C PRO A 40 -0.06 -6.03 -11.69
N GLY A 41 1.10 -5.56 -12.16
CA GLY A 41 2.33 -5.50 -11.36
C GLY A 41 2.18 -4.61 -10.13
N LEU A 42 1.54 -3.45 -10.29
CA LEU A 42 1.24 -2.55 -9.18
C LEU A 42 0.33 -3.20 -8.14
N VAL A 43 -0.79 -3.78 -8.58
CA VAL A 43 -1.76 -4.41 -7.67
C VAL A 43 -1.14 -5.57 -6.91
N CYS A 44 -0.40 -6.45 -7.60
CA CYS A 44 0.30 -7.56 -6.97
C CYS A 44 1.39 -7.08 -6.00
N GLY A 45 2.13 -6.04 -6.35
CA GLY A 45 3.15 -5.46 -5.47
C GLY A 45 2.55 -4.90 -4.18
N VAL A 46 1.44 -4.15 -4.27
CA VAL A 46 0.71 -3.68 -3.08
C VAL A 46 0.15 -4.87 -2.28
N GLN A 47 -0.40 -5.89 -2.95
CA GLN A 47 -0.94 -7.07 -2.29
C GLN A 47 0.12 -7.81 -1.47
N ARG A 48 1.29 -8.07 -2.03
CA ARG A 48 2.38 -8.75 -1.31
C ARG A 48 2.85 -7.93 -0.11
N ALA A 49 3.05 -6.63 -0.27
CA ALA A 49 3.39 -5.76 0.85
C ALA A 49 2.32 -5.77 1.96
N VAL A 50 1.03 -5.73 1.61
CA VAL A 50 -0.07 -5.82 2.58
C VAL A 50 -0.09 -7.18 3.28
N GLN A 51 0.15 -8.28 2.58
CA GLN A 51 0.18 -9.61 3.18
C GLN A 51 1.32 -9.74 4.19
N GLU A 52 2.55 -9.34 3.83
CA GLU A 52 3.68 -9.38 4.75
C GLU A 52 3.49 -8.44 5.95
N MET A 53 2.89 -7.26 5.74
CA MET A 53 2.51 -6.38 6.83
C MET A 53 1.54 -7.05 7.81
N ARG A 54 0.56 -7.81 7.31
CA ARG A 54 -0.40 -8.56 8.15
C ARG A 54 0.26 -9.69 8.94
N LEU A 55 1.32 -10.30 8.42
CA LEU A 55 2.07 -11.33 9.15
C LEU A 55 2.92 -10.72 10.27
N ALA A 56 3.55 -9.59 9.99
CA ALA A 56 4.40 -8.86 10.93
C ALA A 56 3.59 -8.19 12.05
N ARG A 57 2.50 -7.47 11.71
CA ARG A 57 1.68 -6.73 12.68
C ARG A 57 0.69 -7.66 13.40
N LYS A 58 0.56 -7.52 14.73
CA LYS A 58 -0.36 -8.35 15.53
C LYS A 58 -1.69 -7.67 15.83
N SER A 59 -1.71 -6.35 15.99
CA SER A 59 -2.95 -5.62 16.29
C SER A 59 -3.72 -5.21 15.04
N VAL A 60 -4.97 -4.77 15.24
CA VAL A 60 -5.84 -4.27 14.16
C VAL A 60 -5.16 -3.11 13.41
N PHE A 61 -5.25 -3.15 12.09
CA PHE A 61 -4.84 -2.05 11.22
C PHE A 61 -6.03 -1.14 10.93
N GLU A 62 -5.99 0.10 11.43
CA GLU A 62 -6.98 1.13 11.12
C GLU A 62 -6.78 1.72 9.72
N PHE A 63 -7.82 1.67 8.89
CA PHE A 63 -7.85 2.26 7.55
C PHE A 63 -9.18 2.95 7.27
N SER A 64 -9.16 3.88 6.31
CA SER A 64 -10.36 4.60 5.88
C SER A 64 -11.13 3.78 4.84
N ASN A 65 -12.45 3.70 4.99
CA ASN A 65 -13.32 2.98 4.06
C ASN A 65 -13.19 3.54 2.63
N PRO A 66 -12.72 2.75 1.63
CA PRO A 66 -12.55 3.21 0.25
C PRO A 66 -13.88 3.45 -0.48
N GLY A 67 -14.97 2.81 -0.05
CA GLY A 67 -16.31 2.98 -0.61
C GLY A 67 -17.06 4.23 -0.11
N CYS A 68 -16.53 4.92 0.91
CA CYS A 68 -17.13 6.15 1.43
C CYS A 68 -16.30 7.37 1.03
N ARG A 69 -16.83 8.24 0.16
CA ARG A 69 -16.13 9.45 -0.33
C ARG A 69 -15.58 10.32 0.80
N ARG A 70 -16.33 10.50 1.89
CA ARG A 70 -15.91 11.32 3.04
C ARG A 70 -14.81 10.66 3.87
N CYS A 71 -14.85 9.33 4.03
CA CYS A 71 -13.81 8.60 4.74
C CYS A 71 -12.53 8.54 3.90
N ALA A 72 -12.64 8.23 2.60
CA ALA A 72 -11.51 8.11 1.69
C ALA A 72 -10.68 9.41 1.57
N ALA A 73 -11.30 10.57 1.81
CA ALA A 73 -10.61 11.87 1.86
C ALA A 73 -9.71 12.07 3.09
N ARG A 74 -9.78 11.19 4.09
CA ARG A 74 -8.95 11.23 5.30
C ARG A 74 -7.90 10.13 5.22
N ILE A 75 -6.77 10.32 5.90
CA ILE A 75 -5.70 9.32 6.01
C ILE A 75 -5.50 9.03 7.50
N SER A 76 -5.69 7.77 7.89
CA SER A 76 -5.48 7.30 9.27
C SER A 76 -3.99 7.37 9.66
N GLY A 77 -3.70 7.16 10.95
CA GLY A 77 -2.31 7.08 11.43
C GLY A 77 -1.53 5.94 10.76
N HIS A 78 -2.11 4.73 10.71
CA HIS A 78 -1.45 3.57 10.11
C HIS A 78 -1.29 3.71 8.58
N GLU A 79 -2.28 4.25 7.89
CA GLU A 79 -2.18 4.53 6.45
C GLU A 79 -1.04 5.50 6.14
N ARG A 80 -0.84 6.49 7.01
CA ARG A 80 0.26 7.46 6.88
C ARG A 80 1.62 6.82 7.09
N LEU A 81 1.75 5.94 8.08
CA LEU A 81 2.97 5.16 8.29
C LEU A 81 3.29 4.32 7.05
N LEU A 82 2.31 3.56 6.53
CA LEU A 82 2.48 2.76 5.30
C LEU A 82 2.95 3.61 4.11
N LEU A 83 2.30 4.76 3.88
CA LEU A 83 2.69 5.66 2.80
C LEU A 83 4.10 6.25 2.99
N ASN A 84 4.50 6.55 4.22
CA ASN A 84 5.84 7.03 4.52
C ASN A 84 6.91 5.96 4.25
N ILE A 85 6.64 4.68 4.55
CA ILE A 85 7.54 3.57 4.23
C ILE A 85 7.74 3.47 2.71
N VAL A 86 6.64 3.43 1.94
CA VAL A 86 6.69 3.38 0.47
C VAL A 86 7.46 4.59 -0.08
N ARG A 87 7.14 5.80 0.39
CA ARG A 87 7.81 7.03 -0.04
C ARG A 87 9.30 7.02 0.30
N ALA A 88 9.67 6.60 1.51
CA ALA A 88 11.06 6.52 1.93
C ALA A 88 11.86 5.55 1.05
N MET A 89 11.32 4.36 0.76
CA MET A 89 11.92 3.42 -0.19
C MET A 89 12.01 4.01 -1.62
N MET A 90 10.97 4.71 -2.09
CA MET A 90 10.98 5.43 -3.36
C MET A 90 11.95 6.63 -3.40
N CYS A 91 12.42 7.12 -2.25
CA CYS A 91 13.41 8.18 -2.16
C CYS A 91 14.83 7.65 -1.88
N GLY A 92 14.99 6.35 -1.60
CA GLY A 92 16.29 5.73 -1.36
C GLY A 92 16.74 5.93 0.08
N ARG A 93 15.77 6.01 0.99
CA ARG A 93 15.96 6.20 2.44
C ARG A 93 15.46 4.96 3.18
N PRO A 94 16.15 3.81 3.07
CA PRO A 94 15.70 2.56 3.69
C PRO A 94 15.67 2.64 5.22
N GLN A 95 16.56 3.41 5.86
CA GLN A 95 16.56 3.60 7.32
C GLN A 95 15.29 4.32 7.80
N ASP A 96 14.85 5.34 7.05
CA ASP A 96 13.59 6.03 7.35
C ASP A 96 12.40 5.06 7.19
N ALA A 97 12.42 4.23 6.16
CA ALA A 97 11.37 3.24 5.93
C ALA A 97 11.31 2.21 7.07
N GLU A 98 12.46 1.73 7.54
CA GLU A 98 12.58 0.81 8.67
C GLU A 98 12.01 1.42 9.95
N ALA A 99 12.33 2.68 10.27
CA ALA A 99 11.80 3.36 11.44
C ALA A 99 10.26 3.43 11.44
N HIS A 100 9.65 3.75 10.29
CA HIS A 100 8.20 3.76 10.16
C HIS A 100 7.60 2.34 10.20
N ALA A 101 8.30 1.34 9.65
CA ALA A 101 7.87 -0.05 9.70
C ALA A 101 7.90 -0.61 11.12
N MET A 102 8.91 -0.28 11.93
CA MET A 102 8.94 -0.63 13.35
C MET A 102 7.72 -0.09 14.10
N LEU A 103 7.34 1.17 13.85
CA LEU A 103 6.14 1.76 14.45
C LEU A 103 4.86 1.06 13.96
N LEU A 104 4.76 0.83 12.65
CA LEU A 104 3.58 0.21 12.03
C LEU A 104 3.39 -1.25 12.42
N CYS A 105 4.48 -1.98 12.62
CA CYS A 105 4.46 -3.40 12.95
C CYS A 105 4.78 -3.65 14.42
N GLU A 106 4.73 -2.63 15.28
CA GLU A 106 4.82 -2.77 16.75
C GLU A 106 6.13 -3.41 17.22
N GLY A 107 7.23 -3.13 16.53
CA GLY A 107 8.55 -3.69 16.83
C GLY A 107 8.75 -5.15 16.43
N ASN A 108 7.78 -5.78 15.77
CA ASN A 108 7.93 -7.13 15.21
C ASN A 108 8.90 -7.15 14.00
N ASP A 109 9.31 -8.34 13.57
CA ASP A 109 10.15 -8.50 12.38
C ASP A 109 9.45 -7.95 11.12
N THR A 110 10.08 -6.98 10.47
CA THR A 110 9.57 -6.30 9.27
C THR A 110 10.37 -6.60 8.02
N SER A 111 11.35 -7.51 8.07
CA SER A 111 12.28 -7.79 6.97
C SER A 111 11.57 -8.17 5.66
N ALA A 112 10.65 -9.14 5.71
CA ALA A 112 9.86 -9.58 4.56
C ALA A 112 8.95 -8.46 4.01
N PHE A 113 8.31 -7.70 4.92
CA PHE A 113 7.49 -6.56 4.55
C PHE A 113 8.29 -5.46 3.83
N LEU A 114 9.46 -5.10 4.37
CA LEU A 114 10.35 -4.10 3.78
C LEU A 114 10.91 -4.57 2.43
N ALA A 115 11.16 -5.87 2.24
CA ALA A 115 11.57 -6.44 0.95
C ALA A 115 10.50 -6.27 -0.14
N GLU A 116 9.24 -6.55 0.18
CA GLU A 116 8.12 -6.34 -0.74
C GLU A 116 7.87 -4.86 -1.03
N VAL A 117 7.96 -3.99 -0.02
CA VAL A 117 7.84 -2.54 -0.22
C VAL A 117 8.99 -1.99 -1.08
N SER A 118 10.22 -2.51 -0.91
CA SER A 118 11.35 -2.16 -1.77
C SER A 118 11.10 -2.53 -3.23
N SER A 119 10.63 -3.76 -3.46
CA SER A 119 10.25 -4.25 -4.80
C SER A 119 9.15 -3.39 -5.44
N LEU A 120 8.10 -3.06 -4.67
CA LEU A 120 7.04 -2.14 -5.09
C LEU A 120 7.60 -0.74 -5.42
N ALA A 121 8.46 -0.20 -4.57
CA ALA A 121 9.05 1.13 -4.75
C ALA A 121 9.94 1.20 -6.00
N MET A 122 10.71 0.14 -6.30
CA MET A 122 11.47 0.04 -7.54
C MET A 122 10.55 0.06 -8.76
N GLY A 123 9.47 -0.74 -8.75
CA GLY A 123 8.47 -0.72 -9.82
C GLY A 123 7.86 0.67 -10.02
N LEU A 124 7.49 1.35 -8.93
CA LEU A 124 6.93 2.71 -8.98
C LEU A 124 7.91 3.76 -9.51
N ARG A 125 9.21 3.63 -9.23
CA ARG A 125 10.23 4.55 -9.76
C ARG A 125 10.38 4.44 -11.28
N SER A 126 10.26 3.24 -11.82
CA SER A 126 10.31 3.02 -13.27
C SER A 126 9.14 3.66 -14.03
N LEU A 127 8.08 4.04 -13.32
CA LEU A 127 6.88 4.70 -13.85
C LEU A 127 6.90 6.24 -13.70
N ARG A 128 8.05 6.84 -13.35
CA ARG A 128 8.17 8.22 -12.83
C ARG A 128 7.59 9.37 -13.67
N PRO A 129 7.38 9.30 -15.01
CA PRO A 129 6.66 10.36 -15.70
C PRO A 129 5.18 10.47 -15.31
N ALA A 130 4.56 9.42 -14.72
CA ALA A 130 3.10 9.33 -14.52
C ALA A 130 2.64 9.37 -13.04
N VAL A 131 3.55 9.36 -12.05
CA VAL A 131 3.21 9.07 -10.63
C VAL A 131 3.25 10.30 -9.71
N ILE A 132 3.85 11.42 -10.15
CA ILE A 132 4.13 12.57 -9.27
C ILE A 132 2.87 13.41 -8.95
N ASP A 133 1.86 13.42 -9.84
CA ASP A 133 0.66 14.26 -9.69
C ASP A 133 -0.67 13.49 -9.47
N LEU A 134 -0.62 12.23 -8.98
CA LEU A 134 -1.80 11.41 -8.65
C LEU A 134 -1.88 10.95 -7.18
#